data_AF-A0A0Q6KFG2-F1
#
_entry.id   AF-A0A0Q6KFG2-F1
#
_cell.length_a   1.000
_cell.length_b   1.000
_cell.length_c   1.000
_cell.angle_alpha   90.00
_cell.angle_beta   90.00
_cell.angle_gamma   90.00
#
_symmetry.space_group_name_H-M   'P 1'
#
loop_
_entity.id
_entity.type
_entity.pdbx_description
1 polymer ?
#
loop_
_entity_poly.entity_id
_entity_poly.type
_entity_poly.pdbx_seq_one_letter_code
_entity_poly.pdbx_strand_id
1 'polypeptide(L)'
;MSENEPVGVESVPDRVLDELADVLIDRLDQLLDRLTDRALASPRPGSAGWELEWNNRETANGRVRARERSRVRTELVRRAGAGLGMVDFAPPSPLQTPVVRTRRARSGRDRLDEAQLAFF
;
A
#
# COMPACT_ATOMS: atom_id res chain seq x y z
N MET A 1 19.57 21.51 57.87
CA MET A 1 19.12 20.15 57.51
C MET A 1 18.03 20.28 56.47
N SER A 2 18.32 19.87 55.24
CA SER A 2 17.38 19.47 54.19
C SER A 2 18.25 19.10 53.00
N GLU A 3 18.76 17.86 53.01
CA GLU A 3 19.26 17.23 51.78
C GLU A 3 18.04 16.99 50.90
N ASN A 4 18.00 17.66 49.75
CA ASN A 4 17.11 17.28 48.66
C ASN A 4 17.69 16.00 48.07
N GLU A 5 17.15 14.85 48.49
CA GLU A 5 17.41 13.57 47.87
C GLU A 5 16.83 13.63 46.44
N PRO A 6 17.66 13.56 45.38
CA PRO A 6 17.14 13.47 44.04
C PRO A 6 16.45 12.12 43.92
N VAL A 7 15.12 12.13 43.85
CA VAL A 7 14.32 10.95 43.52
C VAL A 7 14.86 10.40 42.20
N GLY A 8 15.66 9.34 42.29
CA GLY A 8 16.28 8.71 41.14
C GLY A 8 15.19 8.12 40.28
N VAL A 9 14.81 8.81 39.20
CA VAL A 9 13.94 8.25 38.17
C VAL A 9 14.75 7.13 37.52
N GLU A 10 14.42 5.89 37.84
CA GLU A 10 15.03 4.74 37.20
C GLU A 10 14.75 4.83 35.69
N SER A 11 15.82 4.93 34.91
CA SER A 11 15.70 5.07 33.46
C SER A 11 15.09 3.81 32.87
N VAL A 12 14.09 3.97 32.01
CA VAL A 12 13.54 2.85 31.24
C VAL A 12 14.66 2.29 30.35
N PRO A 13 14.91 0.96 30.35
CA PRO A 13 15.92 0.38 29.48
C PRO A 13 15.57 0.56 28.00
N ASP A 14 16.57 0.85 27.16
CA ASP A 14 16.37 1.07 25.71
C ASP A 14 15.65 -0.08 25.02
N ARG A 15 15.96 -1.33 25.38
CA ARG A 15 15.26 -2.52 24.88
C ARG A 15 13.73 -2.48 25.08
N VAL A 16 13.28 -1.91 26.19
CA VAL A 16 11.85 -1.79 26.49
C VAL A 16 11.24 -0.70 25.61
N LEU A 17 11.97 0.38 25.37
CA LEU A 17 11.53 1.44 24.45
C LEU A 17 11.42 0.92 23.02
N ASP A 18 12.37 0.09 22.57
CA ASP A 18 12.35 -0.54 21.25
C ASP A 18 11.13 -1.48 21.11
N GLU A 19 10.89 -2.36 22.09
CA GLU A 19 9.71 -3.22 22.12
C GLU A 19 8.39 -2.42 22.09
N LEU A 20 8.33 -1.31 22.84
CA LEU A 20 7.15 -0.45 22.86
C LEU A 20 6.99 0.33 21.54
N ALA A 21 8.08 0.70 20.88
CA ALA A 21 8.05 1.33 19.57
C ALA A 21 7.49 0.37 18.51
N ASP A 22 7.90 -0.90 18.52
CA ASP A 22 7.35 -1.93 17.63
C ASP A 22 5.83 -2.12 17.86
N VAL A 23 5.41 -2.19 19.13
CA VAL A 23 3.98 -2.26 19.47
C VAL A 23 3.24 -1.02 18.97
N LEU A 24 3.82 0.17 19.10
CA LEU A 24 3.20 1.40 18.61
C LEU A 24 3.04 1.38 17.09
N ILE A 25 4.05 0.92 16.34
CA ILE A 25 4.00 0.76 14.89
C ILE A 25 2.86 -0.17 14.49
N ASP A 26 2.75 -1.34 15.13
CA ASP A 26 1.66 -2.29 14.87
C ASP A 26 0.28 -1.68 15.13
N ARG A 27 0.14 -0.87 16.18
CA ARG A 27 -1.14 -0.21 16.50
C ARG A 27 -1.48 0.88 15.49
N LEU A 28 -0.50 1.64 15.03
CA LEU A 28 -0.69 2.62 13.97
C LEU A 28 -1.09 1.94 12.66
N ASP A 29 -0.48 0.80 12.30
CA ASP A 29 -0.84 0.04 11.12
C ASP A 29 -2.27 -0.51 11.19
N GLN A 30 -2.67 -1.07 12.34
CA GLN A 30 -4.04 -1.53 12.58
C GLN A 30 -5.06 -0.39 12.50
N LEU A 31 -4.73 0.77 13.06
CA LEU A 31 -5.60 1.95 12.99
C LEU A 31 -5.76 2.42 11.54
N LEU A 32 -4.66 2.45 10.79
CA LEU A 32 -4.65 2.85 9.40
C LEU A 32 -5.47 1.89 8.52
N ASP A 33 -5.41 0.58 8.78
CA ASP A 33 -6.28 -0.39 8.12
C ASP A 33 -7.76 -0.12 8.40
N ARG A 34 -8.13 0.12 9.65
CA ARG A 34 -9.53 0.43 10.03
C ARG A 34 -10.04 1.71 9.39
N LEU A 35 -9.21 2.75 9.32
CA LEU A 35 -9.56 4.01 8.66
C LEU A 35 -9.73 3.82 7.15
N THR A 36 -8.87 3.00 6.54
CA THR A 36 -8.96 2.66 5.13
C THR A 36 -10.24 1.87 4.84
N ASP A 37 -10.55 0.86 5.65
CA ASP A 37 -11.81 0.09 5.57
C ASP A 37 -13.03 1.00 5.67
N ARG A 38 -13.01 1.94 6.62
CA ARG A 38 -14.09 2.91 6.81
C ARG A 38 -14.26 3.82 5.60
N ALA A 39 -13.16 4.32 5.03
CA ALA A 39 -13.19 5.19 3.85
C ALA A 39 -13.75 4.47 2.62
N LEU A 40 -13.46 3.17 2.49
CA LEU A 40 -13.92 2.33 1.39
C LEU A 40 -15.30 1.71 1.61
N ALA A 41 -15.94 1.97 2.76
CA ALA A 41 -17.14 1.27 3.20
C ALA A 41 -16.98 -0.26 3.09
N SER A 42 -15.79 -0.78 3.43
CA SER A 42 -15.46 -2.19 3.30
C SER A 42 -16.43 -3.04 4.13
N PRO A 43 -16.92 -4.17 3.58
CA PRO A 43 -17.79 -5.06 4.32
C PRO A 43 -17.11 -5.58 5.58
N ARG A 44 -17.91 -5.79 6.64
CA ARG A 44 -17.39 -6.35 7.89
C ARG A 44 -16.84 -7.77 7.64
N PRO A 45 -15.66 -8.11 8.19
CA PRO A 45 -15.16 -9.49 8.14
C PRO A 45 -16.22 -10.50 8.59
N GLY A 46 -16.35 -11.60 7.85
CA GLY A 46 -17.37 -12.62 8.10
C GLY A 46 -18.80 -12.28 7.65
N SER A 47 -19.02 -11.13 7.01
CA SER A 47 -20.29 -10.85 6.33
C SER A 47 -20.33 -11.46 4.93
N ALA A 48 -21.52 -11.71 4.38
CA ALA A 48 -21.67 -12.21 3.01
C ALA A 48 -21.01 -11.29 1.96
N GLY A 49 -21.05 -9.97 2.17
CA GLY A 49 -20.33 -9.01 1.32
C GLY A 49 -18.81 -9.18 1.40
N TRP A 50 -18.29 -9.46 2.59
CA TRP A 50 -16.86 -9.73 2.79
C TRP A 50 -16.44 -11.05 2.14
N GLU A 51 -17.22 -12.12 2.28
CA GLU A 51 -16.93 -13.42 1.64
C GLU A 51 -16.91 -13.30 0.11
N LEU A 52 -17.86 -12.57 -0.47
CA LEU A 52 -17.89 -12.30 -1.90
C LEU A 52 -16.65 -11.53 -2.36
N GLU A 53 -16.27 -10.48 -1.63
CA GLU A 53 -15.07 -9.71 -1.94
C GLU A 53 -13.79 -10.54 -1.79
N TRP A 54 -13.71 -11.34 -0.73
CA TRP A 54 -12.60 -12.23 -0.46
C TRP A 54 -12.40 -13.26 -1.56
N ASN A 55 -13.48 -13.92 -2.00
CA ASN A 55 -13.44 -14.89 -3.09
C ASN A 55 -13.04 -14.26 -4.42
N ASN A 56 -13.38 -12.98 -4.63
CA ASN A 56 -13.07 -12.25 -5.85
C ASN A 56 -11.72 -11.52 -5.83
N ARG A 57 -10.90 -11.68 -4.78
CA ARG A 57 -9.67 -10.88 -4.61
C ARG A 57 -8.67 -11.03 -5.76
N GLU A 58 -8.56 -12.23 -6.34
CA GLU A 58 -7.62 -12.52 -7.43
C GLU A 58 -8.17 -12.18 -8.82
N THR A 59 -9.41 -11.71 -8.90
CA THR A 59 -10.02 -11.27 -10.17
C THR A 59 -9.46 -9.91 -10.59
N ALA A 60 -9.71 -9.50 -11.83
CA ALA A 60 -9.37 -8.14 -12.28
C ALA A 60 -10.01 -7.05 -11.38
N ASN A 61 -11.26 -7.26 -10.98
CA ASN A 61 -11.98 -6.36 -10.07
C ASN A 61 -11.36 -6.34 -8.66
N GLY A 62 -10.97 -7.51 -8.14
CA GLY A 62 -10.27 -7.61 -6.86
C GLY A 62 -8.93 -6.87 -6.87
N ARG A 63 -8.14 -7.01 -7.94
CA ARG A 63 -6.88 -6.25 -8.11
C ARG A 63 -7.08 -4.75 -8.22
N VAL A 64 -8.14 -4.28 -8.90
CA VAL A 64 -8.48 -2.85 -8.95
C VAL A 64 -8.81 -2.32 -7.56
N ARG A 65 -9.62 -3.05 -6.79
CA ARG A 65 -9.95 -2.68 -5.40
C ARG A 65 -8.72 -2.66 -4.50
N ALA A 66 -7.81 -3.63 -4.64
CA ALA A 66 -6.55 -3.64 -3.89
C ALA A 66 -5.70 -2.40 -4.17
N ARG A 67 -5.59 -1.97 -5.44
CA ARG A 67 -4.88 -0.73 -5.80
C ARG A 67 -5.56 0.51 -5.21
N GLU A 68 -6.88 0.57 -5.23
CA GLU A 68 -7.61 1.69 -4.62
C GLU A 68 -7.41 1.72 -3.10
N ARG A 69 -7.40 0.56 -2.43
CA ARG A 69 -7.06 0.46 -1.01
C ARG A 69 -5.67 0.99 -0.71
N SER A 70 -4.66 0.57 -1.48
CA SER A 70 -3.29 1.08 -1.33
C SER A 70 -3.23 2.59 -1.52
N ARG A 71 -3.91 3.12 -2.54
CA ARG A 71 -3.96 4.56 -2.82
C ARG A 71 -4.57 5.35 -1.66
N VAL A 72 -5.70 4.89 -1.12
CA VAL A 72 -6.36 5.54 0.03
C VAL A 72 -5.46 5.49 1.26
N ARG A 73 -4.84 4.33 1.55
CA ARG A 73 -3.89 4.16 2.66
C ARG A 73 -2.74 5.17 2.56
N THR A 74 -2.09 5.25 1.40
CA THR A 74 -1.01 6.21 1.15
C THR A 74 -1.45 7.65 1.36
N GLU A 75 -2.65 8.01 0.88
CA GLU A 75 -3.12 9.39 0.98
C GLU A 75 -3.51 9.77 2.42
N LEU A 76 -4.01 8.81 3.21
CA LEU A 76 -4.24 9.01 4.65
C LEU A 76 -2.92 9.28 5.38
N VAL A 77 -1.88 8.48 5.12
CA VAL A 77 -0.54 8.69 5.71
C VAL A 77 0.03 10.04 5.30
N ARG A 78 -0.04 10.40 4.01
CA ARG A 78 0.47 11.67 3.51
C ARG A 78 -0.22 12.86 4.21
N ARG A 79 -1.54 12.83 4.35
CA ARG A 79 -2.31 13.90 5.00
C ARG A 79 -2.05 13.97 6.50
N ALA A 80 -1.98 12.82 7.18
CA ALA A 80 -1.68 12.76 8.60
C ALA A 80 -0.25 13.27 8.88
N GLY A 81 0.74 12.81 8.10
CA GLY A 81 2.13 13.26 8.20
C GLY A 81 2.28 14.76 7.98
N ALA A 82 1.62 15.31 6.96
CA ALA A 82 1.59 16.76 6.71
C ALA A 82 0.99 17.54 7.90
N GLY A 83 -0.07 17.02 8.53
CA GLY A 83 -0.68 17.63 9.71
C GLY A 83 0.19 17.55 10.98
N LEU A 84 1.04 16.53 11.08
CA LEU A 84 1.98 16.32 12.19
C LEU A 84 3.34 17.00 11.97
N GLY A 85 3.54 17.69 10.84
CA GLY A 85 4.84 18.25 10.48
C GLY A 85 5.91 17.20 10.17
N MET A 86 5.52 15.95 9.94
CA MET A 86 6.41 14.87 9.49
C MET A 86 6.49 14.90 7.95
N VAL A 87 7.41 15.72 7.43
CA VAL A 87 7.49 16.04 5.99
C VAL A 87 8.00 14.87 5.13
N ASP A 88 8.63 13.84 5.73
CA ASP A 88 9.39 12.82 4.99
C ASP A 88 8.75 11.42 4.89
N PHE A 89 7.51 11.21 5.35
CA PHE A 89 6.80 9.91 5.17
C PHE A 89 6.14 9.75 3.78
N ALA A 90 6.58 10.50 2.77
CA ALA A 90 6.09 10.32 1.41
C ALA A 90 6.66 9.00 0.85
N PRO A 91 5.84 7.99 0.48
CA PRO A 91 6.36 6.88 -0.28
C PRO A 91 6.97 7.43 -1.58
N PRO A 92 8.12 6.91 -2.04
CA PRO A 92 8.66 7.32 -3.32
C PRO A 92 7.56 7.13 -4.36
N SER A 93 7.23 8.21 -5.08
CA SER A 93 6.36 8.12 -6.24
C SER A 93 6.85 6.94 -7.07
N PRO A 94 5.96 6.02 -7.53
CA PRO A 94 6.41 4.94 -8.37
C PRO A 94 7.18 5.56 -9.53
N LEU A 95 8.47 5.25 -9.58
CA LEU A 95 9.37 5.64 -10.65
C LEU A 95 8.61 5.41 -11.95
N GLN A 96 8.30 6.51 -12.64
CA GLN A 96 7.82 6.43 -14.01
C GLN A 96 8.91 5.69 -14.75
N THR A 97 8.69 4.40 -14.99
CA THR A 97 9.58 3.60 -15.80
C THR A 97 9.60 4.32 -17.13
N PRO A 98 10.76 4.76 -17.64
CA PRO A 98 10.80 5.36 -18.95
C PRO A 98 10.25 4.31 -19.91
N VAL A 99 9.09 4.60 -20.50
CA VAL A 99 8.54 3.80 -21.59
C VAL A 99 9.60 3.88 -22.68
N VAL A 100 10.41 2.83 -22.79
CA VAL A 100 11.31 2.63 -23.91
C VAL A 100 10.39 2.54 -25.12
N ARG A 101 10.25 3.67 -25.83
CA ARG A 101 9.66 3.72 -27.16
C ARG A 101 10.54 2.85 -28.04
N THR A 102 10.17 1.58 -28.18
CA THR A 102 10.69 0.75 -29.26
C THR A 102 10.27 1.44 -30.55
N ARG A 103 11.26 2.01 -31.26
CA ARG A 103 11.07 2.55 -32.60
C ARG A 103 10.48 1.43 -33.44
N ARG A 104 9.21 1.59 -33.82
CA ARG A 104 8.54 0.77 -34.83
C ARG A 104 9.40 0.81 -36.09
N ALA A 105 10.12 -0.27 -36.36
CA ALA A 105 10.72 -0.48 -37.66
C ALA A 105 9.56 -0.61 -38.65
N ARG A 106 9.47 0.36 -39.57
CA ARG A 106 8.70 0.22 -40.80
C ARG A 106 9.33 -0.94 -41.57
N SER A 107 8.66 -2.09 -41.58
CA SER A 107 8.78 -3.06 -42.66
C SER A 107 7.39 -3.30 -43.19
N GLY A 108 7.04 -2.53 -44.22
CA GLY A 108 5.87 -2.78 -45.03
C GLY A 108 6.27 -3.63 -46.22
N ARG A 109 5.37 -4.55 -46.58
CA ARG A 109 5.40 -5.51 -47.69
C ARG A 109 6.14 -6.81 -47.39
N ASP A 110 5.36 -7.84 -47.07
CA ASP A 110 5.32 -8.99 -47.97
C ASP A 110 3.90 -9.55 -48.09
N ARG A 111 3.52 -9.82 -49.33
CA ARG A 111 2.26 -10.43 -49.74
C ARG A 111 2.20 -11.84 -49.17
N LEU A 112 1.14 -12.16 -48.44
CA LEU A 112 0.80 -13.56 -48.18
C LEU A 112 0.10 -14.10 -49.43
N ASP A 113 0.75 -15.09 -50.04
CA ASP A 113 0.33 -15.79 -51.25
C ASP A 113 -0.93 -16.61 -50.96
N GLU A 114 -1.97 -16.40 -51.75
CA GLU A 114 -3.31 -17.02 -51.65
C GLU A 114 -3.31 -18.51 -52.05
N ALA A 115 -2.12 -19.09 -52.28
CA ALA A 115 -1.93 -20.46 -52.77
C ALA A 115 -1.67 -21.52 -51.68
N GLN A 116 -1.73 -21.19 -50.39
CA GLN A 116 -1.45 -22.16 -49.30
C GLN A 116 -2.71 -22.73 -48.58
N LEU A 117 -3.91 -22.53 -49.11
CA LEU A 117 -5.16 -23.02 -48.52
C LEU A 117 -5.86 -24.12 -49.34
N ALA A 118 -5.09 -25.03 -49.94
CA ALA A 118 -5.64 -26.24 -50.57
C ALA A 118 -4.89 -27.49 -50.08
N PHE A 119 -5.28 -27.99 -48.91
CA PHE A 119 -5.12 -29.39 -48.53
C PHE A 119 -6.34 -29.80 -47.72
N PHE A 120 -7.42 -30.20 -48.40
CA PHE A 120 -8.39 -31.22 -48.02
C PHE A 120 -9.22 -31.60 -49.25
#